data_AF-A0A975L932-F1
#
_entry.id   AF-A0A975L932-F1
#
_cell.length_a   1.000
_cell.length_b   1.000
_cell.length_c   1.000
_cell.angle_alpha   90.00
_cell.angle_beta   90.00
_cell.angle_gamma   90.00
#
_symmetry.space_group_name_H-M   'P 1'
#
loop_
_entity.id
_entity.type
_entity.pdbx_description
1 polymer ?
#
loop_
_entity_poly.entity_id
_entity_poly.type
_entity_poly.pdbx_seq_one_letter_code
_entity_poly.pdbx_strand_id
1 'polypeptide(L)'
;MSVRAAGLNFRDVLMTVGMTPEPGDIGNEGSGVVLETGSGVRDLRPGDRVMGLFPGAFGPLAVADHRYLARVPESWDHAEAAAVPAVYLTAYLVLVDEVKLRAGRPCSSTPPPGASARRHSAWPGTWELACSRRPAPGSGTCSDPRG
;
A
#
# COMPACT_ATOMS: atom_id res chain seq x y z
N MET A 1 -16.91 -2.35 12.87
CA MET A 1 -15.94 -3.48 12.91
C MET A 1 -15.08 -3.39 14.16
N SER A 2 -14.50 -4.50 14.61
CA SER A 2 -13.51 -4.54 15.70
C SER A 2 -12.12 -4.39 15.13
N VAL A 3 -11.47 -3.26 15.47
CA VAL A 3 -10.11 -2.97 15.01
C VAL A 3 -9.13 -3.84 15.80
N ARG A 4 -8.17 -4.43 15.09
CA ARG A 4 -7.14 -5.32 15.66
C ARG A 4 -5.74 -4.72 15.57
N ALA A 5 -5.49 -3.96 14.51
CA ALA A 5 -4.28 -3.18 14.33
C ALA A 5 -4.58 -1.95 13.48
N ALA A 6 -3.79 -0.90 13.66
CA ALA A 6 -3.90 0.35 12.91
C ALA A 6 -2.55 0.73 12.31
N GLY A 7 -2.59 1.32 11.12
CA GLY A 7 -1.40 1.92 10.51
C GLY A 7 -1.21 3.34 11.04
N LEU A 8 0.04 3.71 11.28
CA LEU A 8 0.44 5.07 11.64
C LEU A 8 1.17 5.69 10.45
N ASN A 9 0.65 6.80 9.96
CA ASN A 9 1.23 7.52 8.83
C ASN A 9 1.93 8.80 9.29
N PHE A 10 2.88 9.29 8.49
CA PHE A 10 3.53 10.58 8.75
C PHE A 10 2.53 11.73 8.81
N ARG A 11 1.43 11.62 8.04
CA ARG A 11 0.29 12.55 8.12
C ARG A 11 -0.24 12.69 9.55
N ASP A 12 -0.39 11.59 10.28
CA ASP A 12 -0.92 11.62 11.66
C ASP A 12 0.01 12.41 12.60
N VAL A 13 1.33 12.31 12.39
CA VAL A 13 2.31 13.11 13.12
C VAL A 13 2.15 14.59 12.79
N LEU A 14 2.08 14.95 11.50
CA LEU A 14 1.89 16.33 11.07
C LEU A 14 0.60 16.95 11.63
N MET A 15 -0.47 16.16 11.71
CA MET A 15 -1.73 16.60 12.34
C MET A 15 -1.55 16.84 13.83
N THR A 16 -0.89 15.91 14.53
CA THR A 16 -0.69 15.99 15.99
C THR A 16 0.13 17.23 16.37
N VAL A 17 1.10 17.63 15.55
CA VAL A 17 1.94 18.82 15.80
C VAL A 17 1.37 20.12 15.21
N GLY A 18 0.16 20.10 14.64
CA GLY A 18 -0.50 21.31 14.11
C GLY A 18 0.14 21.86 12.82
N MET A 19 0.79 21.01 12.04
CA MET A 19 1.46 21.39 10.77
C MET A 19 0.59 21.15 9.52
N THR A 20 -0.63 20.63 9.68
CA THR A 20 -1.57 20.48 8.56
C THR A 20 -2.51 21.69 8.49
N PRO A 21 -2.75 22.25 7.28
CA PRO A 21 -3.60 23.42 7.12
C PRO A 21 -5.06 23.16 7.49
N GLU A 22 -5.55 21.94 7.27
CA GLU A 22 -6.87 21.51 7.69
C GLU A 22 -6.76 20.58 8.91
N PRO A 23 -7.48 20.87 10.02
CA PRO A 23 -7.57 19.95 11.14
C PRO A 23 -8.35 18.69 10.71
N GLY A 24 -7.89 17.53 11.16
CA GLY A 24 -8.58 16.27 10.94
C GLY A 24 -8.16 15.22 11.95
N ASP A 25 -8.90 14.12 11.96
CA ASP A 25 -8.61 13.01 12.87
C ASP A 25 -7.36 12.23 12.40
N ILE A 26 -6.64 11.71 13.39
CA ILE A 26 -5.55 10.76 13.22
C ILE A 26 -6.08 9.32 13.15
N GLY A 27 -5.29 8.42 12.57
CA GLY A 27 -5.64 7.01 12.49
C GLY A 27 -6.70 6.75 11.43
N ASN A 28 -6.26 6.83 10.17
CA ASN A 28 -7.11 6.72 8.99
C ASN A 28 -6.98 5.38 8.25
N GLU A 29 -6.27 4.41 8.82
CA GLU A 29 -6.14 3.06 8.25
C GLU A 29 -5.94 1.98 9.30
N GLY A 30 -6.30 0.75 8.95
CA GLY A 30 -5.99 -0.39 9.78
C GLY A 30 -6.58 -1.70 9.27
N SER A 31 -6.58 -2.70 10.15
CA SER A 31 -7.20 -3.99 9.91
C SER A 31 -8.01 -4.46 11.11
N GLY A 32 -9.01 -5.31 10.84
CA GLY A 32 -9.95 -5.75 11.84
C GLY A 32 -10.87 -6.85 11.39
N VAL A 33 -11.90 -7.10 12.19
CA VAL A 33 -12.94 -8.10 11.93
C VAL A 33 -14.29 -7.41 11.81
N VAL A 34 -15.01 -7.67 10.73
CA VAL A 34 -16.37 -7.16 10.52
C VAL A 34 -17.27 -7.70 11.63
N LEU A 35 -17.98 -6.80 12.31
CA LEU A 35 -18.94 -7.17 13.36
C LEU A 35 -20.35 -7.24 12.80
N GLU A 36 -20.72 -6.23 12.02
CA GLU A 36 -22.03 -6.08 11.40
C GLU A 36 -21.86 -5.35 10.06
N THR A 37 -22.87 -5.47 9.20
CA THR A 37 -22.92 -4.86 7.87
C THR A 37 -24.25 -4.14 7.67
N GLY A 38 -24.23 -3.01 6.97
CA GLY A 38 -25.47 -2.34 6.53
C GLY A 38 -26.22 -3.15 5.48
N SER A 39 -27.51 -2.88 5.30
CA SER A 39 -28.40 -3.63 4.40
C SER A 39 -27.99 -3.62 2.92
N GLY A 40 -27.21 -2.63 2.49
CA GLY A 40 -26.70 -2.51 1.11
C GLY A 40 -25.39 -3.25 0.84
N VAL A 41 -24.73 -3.76 1.88
CA VAL A 41 -23.41 -4.43 1.75
C VAL A 41 -23.64 -5.90 1.41
N ARG A 42 -23.05 -6.36 0.29
CA ARG A 42 -23.25 -7.74 -0.24
C ARG A 42 -21.96 -8.54 -0.33
N ASP A 43 -20.85 -7.85 -0.31
CA ASP A 43 -19.50 -8.33 -0.58
C ASP A 43 -18.70 -8.63 0.69
N LEU A 44 -19.16 -8.17 1.86
CA LEU A 44 -18.60 -8.45 3.18
C LEU A 44 -19.67 -9.00 4.12
N ARG A 45 -19.26 -9.74 5.14
CA ARG A 45 -20.13 -10.30 6.18
C ARG A 45 -19.45 -10.29 7.55
N PRO A 46 -20.21 -10.36 8.65
CA PRO A 46 -19.65 -10.56 9.98
C PRO A 46 -18.64 -11.72 10.04
N GLY A 47 -17.52 -11.50 10.73
CA GLY A 47 -16.41 -12.45 10.84
C GLY A 47 -15.33 -12.31 9.77
N ASP A 48 -15.60 -11.61 8.65
CA ASP A 48 -14.58 -11.37 7.63
C ASP A 48 -13.43 -10.52 8.21
N ARG A 49 -12.19 -10.95 7.96
CA ARG A 49 -10.98 -10.17 8.24
C ARG A 49 -10.79 -9.15 7.12
N VAL A 50 -10.72 -7.88 7.47
CA VAL A 50 -10.63 -6.77 6.52
C VAL A 50 -9.50 -5.81 6.86
N MET A 51 -8.96 -5.15 5.85
CA MET A 51 -8.04 -4.02 5.95
C MET A 51 -8.51 -2.90 5.03
N GLY A 52 -8.13 -1.66 5.31
CA GLY A 52 -8.52 -0.54 4.45
C GLY A 52 -8.29 0.83 5.07
N LEU A 53 -8.87 1.83 4.41
CA LEU A 53 -8.85 3.23 4.83
C LEU A 53 -10.19 3.60 5.47
N PHE A 54 -10.15 4.07 6.71
CA PHE A 54 -11.34 4.46 7.47
C PHE A 54 -10.93 5.30 8.69
N PRO A 55 -11.76 6.26 9.12
CA PRO A 55 -11.48 7.06 10.31
C PRO A 55 -11.64 6.24 11.60
N GLY A 56 -10.99 6.70 12.66
CA GLY A 56 -11.12 6.11 14.00
C GLY A 56 -10.35 4.80 14.19
N ALA A 57 -9.33 4.53 13.37
CA ALA A 57 -8.56 3.31 13.45
C ALA A 57 -7.74 3.18 14.75
N PHE A 58 -7.47 4.28 15.45
CA PHE A 58 -6.85 4.24 16.79
C PHE A 58 -7.85 3.93 17.93
N GLY A 59 -9.12 3.67 17.60
CA GLY A 59 -10.11 3.14 18.54
C GLY A 59 -10.27 1.62 18.43
N PRO A 60 -10.91 0.97 19.43
CA PRO A 60 -11.20 -0.48 19.39
C PRO A 60 -12.31 -0.84 18.38
N LEU A 61 -13.11 0.15 17.98
CA LEU A 61 -14.23 0.03 17.06
C LEU A 61 -14.16 1.15 16.03
N ALA A 62 -14.47 0.82 14.78
CA ALA A 62 -14.61 1.79 13.70
C ALA A 62 -15.80 1.44 12.81
N VAL A 63 -16.42 2.47 12.21
CA VAL A 63 -17.39 2.33 11.13
C VAL A 63 -16.66 2.71 9.85
N ALA A 64 -16.68 1.80 8.87
CA ALA A 64 -16.00 1.96 7.61
C ALA A 64 -16.99 1.74 6.47
N ASP A 65 -16.82 2.50 5.40
CA ASP A 65 -17.51 2.25 4.14
C ASP A 65 -16.86 1.05 3.44
N HIS A 66 -17.66 0.04 3.12
CA HIS A 66 -17.18 -1.23 2.56
C HIS A 66 -16.36 -1.05 1.28
N ARG A 67 -16.57 0.04 0.54
CA ARG A 67 -15.86 0.35 -0.71
C ARG A 67 -14.38 0.65 -0.50
N TYR A 68 -13.99 1.04 0.71
CA TYR A 68 -12.59 1.30 1.07
C TYR A 68 -11.95 0.14 1.85
N LEU A 69 -12.63 -1.00 1.91
CA LEU A 69 -12.15 -2.21 2.57
C LEU A 69 -11.82 -3.29 1.56
N ALA A 70 -10.81 -4.08 1.87
CA ALA A 70 -10.49 -5.33 1.20
C ALA A 70 -10.34 -6.44 2.23
N ARG A 71 -10.61 -7.69 1.83
CA ARG A 71 -10.35 -8.85 2.68
C ARG A 71 -8.85 -9.04 2.89
N VAL A 72 -8.47 -9.40 4.11
CA VAL A 72 -7.09 -9.73 4.45
C VAL A 72 -6.75 -11.13 3.90
N PRO A 73 -5.64 -11.31 3.18
CA PRO A 73 -5.14 -12.63 2.80
C PRO A 73 -4.97 -13.54 4.02
N GLU A 74 -5.27 -14.83 3.88
CA GLU A 74 -5.19 -15.79 5.00
C GLU A 74 -3.79 -15.86 5.62
N SER A 75 -2.75 -15.67 4.82
CA SER A 75 -1.34 -15.73 5.23
C SER A 75 -0.88 -14.54 6.06
N TRP A 76 -1.64 -13.45 6.10
CA TRP A 76 -1.23 -12.23 6.80
C TRP A 76 -1.82 -12.18 8.18
N ASP A 77 -1.07 -11.65 9.15
CA ASP A 77 -1.64 -11.22 10.43
C ASP A 77 -2.30 -9.84 10.32
N HIS A 78 -2.84 -9.33 11.43
CA HIS A 78 -3.51 -8.02 11.44
C HIS A 78 -2.53 -6.84 11.34
N ALA A 79 -1.32 -6.96 11.89
CA ALA A 79 -0.32 -5.89 11.84
C ALA A 79 0.24 -5.73 10.43
N GLU A 80 0.58 -6.84 9.77
CA GLU A 80 0.98 -6.88 8.36
C GLU A 80 -0.10 -6.26 7.48
N ALA A 81 -1.36 -6.65 7.67
CA ALA A 81 -2.47 -6.11 6.90
C ALA A 81 -2.74 -4.62 7.15
N ALA A 82 -2.53 -4.13 8.38
CA ALA A 82 -2.75 -2.73 8.72
C ALA A 82 -1.68 -1.79 8.15
N ALA A 83 -0.49 -2.30 7.83
CA ALA A 83 0.64 -1.51 7.32
C ALA A 83 0.57 -1.22 5.81
N VAL A 84 -0.44 -1.74 5.10
CA VAL A 84 -0.52 -1.76 3.63
C VAL A 84 -1.41 -0.66 3.02
N PRO A 85 -2.65 -0.39 3.50
CA PRO A 85 -3.65 0.32 2.72
C PRO A 85 -3.22 1.69 2.16
N ALA A 86 -2.72 2.59 3.00
CA ALA A 86 -2.38 3.96 2.63
C ALA A 86 -1.14 4.02 1.74
N VAL A 87 -0.07 3.32 2.13
CA VAL A 87 1.17 3.30 1.35
C VAL A 87 0.96 2.65 -0.02
N TYR A 88 0.22 1.54 -0.05
CA TYR A 88 -0.07 0.81 -1.27
C TYR A 88 -0.94 1.65 -2.22
N LEU A 89 -2.05 2.21 -1.73
CA LEU A 89 -2.94 3.02 -2.56
C LEU A 89 -2.21 4.26 -3.09
N THR A 90 -1.40 4.92 -2.25
CA THR A 90 -0.61 6.09 -2.68
C THR A 90 0.35 5.71 -3.81
N ALA A 91 1.09 4.61 -3.66
CA ALA A 91 1.99 4.13 -4.70
C ALA A 91 1.24 3.73 -5.98
N TYR A 92 0.08 3.09 -5.85
CA TYR A 92 -0.75 2.69 -6.98
C TYR A 92 -1.24 3.90 -7.77
N LEU A 93 -1.83 4.90 -7.11
CA LEU A 93 -2.32 6.12 -7.76
C LEU A 93 -1.20 6.81 -8.55
N VAL A 94 -0.01 6.95 -7.94
CA VAL A 94 1.14 7.57 -8.61
C VAL A 94 1.64 6.73 -9.78
N LEU A 95 1.85 5.43 -9.59
CA LEU A 95 2.53 4.61 -10.60
C LEU A 95 1.60 4.21 -11.74
N VAL A 96 0.34 3.92 -11.44
CA VAL A 96 -0.62 3.38 -12.40
C VAL A 96 -1.46 4.47 -13.02
N ASP A 97 -2.02 5.37 -12.22
CA ASP A 97 -2.96 6.37 -12.72
C ASP A 97 -2.24 7.60 -13.29
N GLU A 98 -1.24 8.11 -12.56
CA GLU A 98 -0.46 9.28 -13.02
C GLU A 98 0.63 8.90 -14.03
N VAL A 99 1.52 7.97 -13.67
CA VAL A 99 2.69 7.60 -14.49
C VAL A 99 2.35 6.58 -15.58
N LYS A 100 1.21 5.88 -15.48
CA LYS A 100 0.78 4.84 -16.43
C LYS A 100 1.86 3.80 -16.70
N LEU A 101 2.55 3.37 -15.64
CA LEU A 101 3.65 2.41 -15.71
C LEU A 101 3.14 1.10 -16.34
N ARG A 102 3.83 0.63 -17.38
CA ARG A 102 3.51 -0.62 -18.09
C ARG A 102 4.62 -1.65 -17.90
N ALA A 103 4.22 -2.91 -17.79
CA ALA A 103 5.14 -4.03 -17.75
C ALA A 103 6.14 -3.96 -18.91
N GLY A 104 7.43 -4.08 -18.61
CA GLY A 104 8.51 -4.09 -19.60
C GLY A 104 9.00 -2.72 -20.09
N ARG A 105 8.40 -1.60 -19.65
CA ARG A 105 8.98 -0.27 -19.89
C ARG A 105 9.90 0.13 -18.72
N PRO A 106 11.17 0.45 -18.97
CA PRO A 106 12.00 1.13 -17.98
C PRO A 106 11.34 2.46 -17.62
N CYS A 107 11.32 2.80 -16.32
CA CYS A 107 10.97 4.14 -15.89
C CYS A 107 11.99 5.10 -16.53
N SER A 108 11.53 6.07 -17.34
CA SER A 108 12.45 6.95 -18.08
C SER A 108 13.04 8.07 -17.22
N SER A 109 12.78 8.09 -15.91
CA SER A 109 13.67 8.70 -14.94
C SER A 109 14.63 7.60 -14.47
N THR A 110 15.91 7.72 -14.83
CA THR A 110 16.99 6.76 -14.59
C THR A 110 16.78 5.95 -13.30
N PRO A 111 16.36 4.67 -13.37
CA PRO A 111 16.30 3.85 -12.18
C PRO A 111 17.73 3.61 -11.68
N PRO A 112 17.97 3.57 -10.36
CA PRO A 112 19.27 3.16 -9.85
C PRO A 112 19.62 1.76 -10.39
N PRO A 113 20.90 1.48 -10.69
CA PRO A 113 21.31 0.18 -11.20
C PRO A 113 20.86 -0.93 -10.24
N GLY A 114 20.14 -1.94 -10.76
CA GLY A 114 19.67 -3.10 -9.98
C GLY A 114 18.18 -3.14 -9.63
N ALA A 115 17.34 -2.28 -10.23
CA ALA A 115 15.89 -2.33 -10.09
C ALA A 115 15.26 -3.38 -11.03
N SER A 116 14.46 -4.31 -10.47
CA SER A 116 13.64 -5.26 -11.24
C SER A 116 12.22 -5.29 -10.69
N ALA A 117 11.23 -5.32 -11.58
CA ALA A 117 9.82 -5.45 -11.21
C ALA A 117 9.36 -6.91 -11.42
N ARG A 118 8.75 -7.54 -10.40
CA ARG A 118 8.08 -8.84 -10.52
C ARG A 118 6.59 -8.70 -10.22
N ARG A 119 5.76 -9.57 -10.78
CA ARG A 119 4.32 -9.60 -10.50
C ARG A 119 4.10 -10.26 -9.14
N HIS A 120 3.41 -9.60 -8.21
CA HIS A 120 3.12 -10.17 -6.90
C HIS A 120 2.00 -11.21 -7.04
N SER A 121 2.19 -12.41 -6.49
CA SER A 121 1.22 -13.52 -6.61
C SER A 121 -0.06 -13.30 -5.80
N ALA A 122 0.02 -12.52 -4.73
CA ALA A 122 -1.09 -12.28 -3.80
C ALA A 122 -2.17 -11.32 -4.34
N TRP A 123 -1.88 -10.53 -5.39
CA TRP A 123 -2.82 -9.56 -5.93
C TRP A 123 -2.71 -9.48 -7.47
N PRO A 124 -3.77 -9.83 -8.23
CA PRO A 124 -3.77 -9.67 -9.68
C PRO A 124 -3.70 -8.19 -10.05
N GLY A 125 -2.54 -7.72 -10.54
CA GLY A 125 -2.35 -6.34 -11.01
C GLY A 125 -1.27 -5.55 -10.28
N THR A 126 -0.60 -6.15 -9.30
CA THR A 126 0.38 -5.46 -8.46
C THR A 126 1.80 -5.87 -8.81
N TRP A 127 2.69 -4.87 -8.81
CA TRP A 127 4.08 -5.02 -9.19
C TRP A 127 4.93 -4.87 -7.92
N GLU A 128 5.77 -5.87 -7.65
CA GLU A 128 6.80 -5.83 -6.64
C GLU A 128 8.03 -5.14 -7.23
N LEU A 129 8.34 -3.93 -6.75
CA LEU A 129 9.54 -3.19 -7.13
C LEU A 129 10.67 -3.57 -6.17
N ALA A 130 11.56 -4.45 -6.62
CA ALA A 130 12.77 -4.78 -5.87
C ALA A 130 13.93 -3.89 -6.35
N CYS A 131 14.42 -3.01 -5.48
CA CYS A 131 15.62 -2.22 -5.70
C CYS A 131 16.79 -2.87 -4.96
N SER A 132 17.60 -3.67 -5.66
CA SER A 132 18.75 -4.34 -5.04
C SER A 132 19.95 -3.42 -4.99
N ARG A 133 20.50 -3.17 -3.79
CA ARG A 133 21.83 -2.54 -3.63
C ARG A 133 22.91 -3.56 -3.98
N ARG A 134 23.21 -3.77 -5.26
CA ARG A 134 24.49 -4.39 -5.65
C ARG A 134 25.49 -3.29 -5.95
N PRO A 135 26.67 -3.26 -5.32
CA PRO A 135 27.76 -2.40 -5.78
C PRO A 135 28.20 -2.90 -7.16
N ALA A 136 28.25 -1.99 -8.14
CA ALA A 136 28.64 -2.31 -9.50
C ALA A 136 30.14 -2.68 -9.56
N PRO A 137 30.54 -3.83 -10.13
CA PRO A 137 31.94 -4.09 -10.44
C PRO A 137 32.29 -3.52 -11.82
N GLY A 138 33.33 -2.69 -11.87
CA GLY A 138 34.22 -2.56 -13.02
C GLY A 138 33.69 -1.81 -14.24
N SER A 139 34.13 -0.56 -14.39
CA SER A 139 34.12 0.17 -15.68
C SER A 139 35.05 -0.53 -16.68
N GLY A 140 34.51 -1.44 -17.48
CA GLY A 140 35.14 -2.01 -18.66
C GLY A 140 34.47 -1.46 -19.92
N THR A 141 35.24 -0.76 -20.74
CA THR A 141 34.82 -0.13 -22.00
C THR A 141 34.51 -1.19 -23.07
N CYS A 142 33.42 -0.99 -23.82
CA CYS A 142 33.07 -1.82 -24.97
C CYS A 142 33.86 -1.30 -26.19
N SER A 143 34.82 -2.08 -26.68
CA SER A 143 35.55 -1.82 -27.93
C SER A 143 34.75 -2.33 -29.14
N ASP A 144 34.70 -1.54 -30.21
CA ASP A 144 34.05 -1.85 -31.49
C ASP A 144 34.75 -3.04 -32.19
N PRO A 145 34.04 -4.10 -32.63
CA PRO A 145 34.66 -5.19 -33.38
C PRO A 145 34.76 -4.80 -34.85
N ARG A 146 35.60 -3.81 -35.18
CA ARG A 146 36.16 -3.58 -36.51
C ARG A 146 37.43 -2.73 -36.40
N GLY A 147 38.58 -3.41 -36.38
CA GLY A 147 39.93 -2.85 -36.33
C GLY A 147 40.92 -3.87 -35.79
#